data_AF-A0A956DRM1-F1
#
_entry.id   AF-A0A956DRM1-F1
#
_cell.length_a   1.000
_cell.length_b   1.000
_cell.length_c   1.000
_cell.angle_alpha   90.00
_cell.angle_beta   90.00
_cell.angle_gamma   90.00
#
_symmetry.space_group_name_H-M   'P 1'
#
loop_
_entity.id
_entity.type
_entity.pdbx_description
1 polymer ?
#
loop_
_entity_poly.entity_id
_entity_poly.type
_entity_poly.pdbx_seq_one_letter_code
_entity_poly.pdbx_strand_id
1 'polypeptide(L)'
;MGECRCCPRRLEGRVVIYDLVLGAWQVTQLIPNPTPLANDYFGLSVALNAEGLLLVGDPRDIQGGLETGAVYVYPLVGDPCTNGSTCASGLCEDTVCCDISCGPCGDCNVAGLEGQCQILADGEEATGCSPNLCDGTTAECPACVDEMDCVAGHFCDAGTCLPLFVNGEACTEAGRCLSGLCVDGFCCNSSCEEQCQACDVTGSLGTCTNVTGAPHGNRTPCSGPTCSEDVAYDDYQCAGALTCERQTITPCSPFTCGDTSCRIECASNSQCQEGFFCRIETGECLTTDTLCDGSTLRFPDGTTQDCGAYRCSDAGECYASCTSGVPCSDGYAAPRQCLHFPTPKIA
;
A
#
# COMPACT_ATOMS: atom_id res chain seq x y z
N MET A 1 36.85 -9.51 56.22
CA MET A 1 38.30 -9.38 56.04
C MET A 1 38.55 -8.89 54.63
N GLY A 2 39.11 -7.70 54.49
CA GLY A 2 39.36 -7.08 53.19
C GLY A 2 40.03 -5.72 53.41
N GLU A 3 41.10 -5.72 54.20
CA GLU A 3 41.96 -4.55 54.36
C GLU A 3 42.61 -4.25 53.01
N CYS A 4 42.27 -3.10 52.42
CA CYS A 4 43.02 -2.57 51.28
C CYS A 4 44.45 -2.26 51.74
N ARG A 5 45.36 -3.18 51.41
CA ARG A 5 46.80 -3.00 51.54
C ARG A 5 47.26 -1.81 50.69
N CYS A 6 47.92 -0.86 51.35
CA CYS A 6 48.79 0.19 50.81
C CYS A 6 48.45 0.71 49.40
N CYS A 7 47.54 1.69 49.32
CA CYS A 7 47.67 2.70 48.27
C CYS A 7 48.92 3.53 48.63
N PRO A 8 49.90 3.75 47.73
CA PRO A 8 50.98 4.70 48.03
C PRO A 8 50.33 6.02 48.40
N ARG A 9 50.83 6.72 49.43
CA ARG A 9 50.33 8.06 49.77
C ARG A 9 50.47 8.92 48.51
N ARG A 10 49.40 9.09 47.73
CA ARG A 10 49.35 10.04 46.63
C ARG A 10 49.48 11.41 47.27
N LEU A 11 50.69 11.95 47.25
CA LEU A 11 50.98 13.36 47.56
C LEU A 11 50.68 14.24 46.33
N GLU A 12 49.73 13.78 45.51
CA GLU A 12 49.21 14.47 44.34
C GLU A 12 48.07 15.37 44.83
N GLY A 13 48.12 16.63 44.42
CA GLY A 13 47.06 17.59 44.74
C GLY A 13 45.71 17.22 44.10
N ARG A 14 44.63 17.72 44.68
CA ARG A 14 43.27 17.61 44.12
C ARG A 14 42.44 18.82 44.51
N VAL A 15 41.49 19.19 43.65
CA VAL A 15 40.47 20.21 43.95
C VAL A 15 39.10 19.53 44.07
N VAL A 16 38.28 20.01 44.99
CA VAL A 16 36.93 19.47 45.24
C VAL A 16 35.95 20.64 45.22
N ILE A 17 34.88 20.52 44.43
CA ILE A 17 33.81 21.49 44.34
C ILE A 17 32.68 21.08 45.29
N TYR A 18 32.15 22.06 46.01
CA TYR A 18 31.03 21.87 46.93
C TYR A 18 29.92 22.85 46.61
N ASP A 19 28.68 22.34 46.58
CA ASP A 19 27.48 23.16 46.50
C ASP A 19 26.72 23.16 47.82
N LEU A 20 26.14 24.32 48.17
CA LEU A 20 25.35 24.48 49.38
C LEU A 20 23.88 24.19 49.07
N VAL A 21 23.46 22.94 49.24
CA VAL A 21 22.10 22.48 48.97
C VAL A 21 21.33 22.36 50.28
N LEU A 22 20.24 23.14 50.41
CA LEU A 22 19.36 23.14 51.61
C LEU A 22 20.13 23.32 52.94
N GLY A 23 21.21 24.11 52.92
CA GLY A 23 22.03 24.39 54.09
C GLY A 23 23.11 23.35 54.41
N ALA A 24 23.28 22.32 53.56
CA ALA A 24 24.35 21.34 53.67
C ALA A 24 25.32 21.44 52.49
N TRP A 25 26.62 21.38 52.77
CA TRP A 25 27.65 21.30 51.72
C TRP A 25 27.71 19.88 51.17
N GLN A 26 27.44 19.73 49.87
CA GLN A 26 27.56 18.48 49.14
C GLN A 26 28.71 18.56 48.16
N VAL A 27 29.54 17.52 48.09
CA VAL A 27 30.59 17.43 47.06
C VAL A 27 29.91 17.21 45.72
N THR A 28 30.16 18.09 44.75
CA THR A 28 29.57 17.98 43.41
C THR A 28 30.59 17.58 42.35
N GLN A 29 31.86 17.99 42.47
CA GLN A 29 32.92 17.56 41.54
C GLN A 29 34.25 17.32 42.24
N LEU A 30 35.06 16.41 41.66
CA LEU A 30 36.45 16.17 42.05
C LEU A 30 37.35 16.35 40.83
N ILE A 31 38.30 17.27 40.94
CA ILE A 31 39.20 17.66 39.85
C ILE A 31 40.60 17.10 40.17
N PRO A 32 41.07 16.09 39.40
CA PRO A 32 42.40 15.53 39.56
C PRO A 32 43.47 16.40 38.91
N ASN A 33 44.72 16.30 39.38
CA ASN A 33 45.86 16.88 38.67
C ASN A 33 46.01 16.23 37.27
N PRO A 34 46.01 17.01 36.16
CA PRO A 34 46.24 16.50 34.81
C PRO A 34 47.62 15.86 34.60
N THR A 35 48.65 16.33 35.31
CA THR A 35 49.99 15.74 35.30
C THR A 35 50.46 15.41 36.71
N PRO A 36 49.91 14.33 37.28
CA PRO A 36 50.11 14.01 38.68
C PRO A 36 51.58 13.72 38.99
N LEU A 37 52.17 14.54 39.85
CA LEU A 37 53.50 14.35 40.41
C LEU A 37 53.45 14.52 41.93
N ALA A 38 54.37 13.85 42.64
CA ALA A 38 54.43 13.99 44.08
C ALA A 38 54.97 15.38 44.45
N ASN A 39 54.24 16.13 45.28
CA ASN A 39 54.62 17.46 45.79
C ASN A 39 54.68 18.58 44.73
N ASP A 40 53.95 18.43 43.62
CA ASP A 40 53.70 19.53 42.67
C ASP A 40 52.81 20.63 43.28
N TYR A 41 51.98 20.25 44.25
CA TYR A 41 51.02 21.09 44.97
C TYR A 41 49.86 21.60 44.11
N PHE A 42 49.40 20.77 43.16
CA PHE A 42 48.15 21.03 42.46
C PHE A 42 46.99 21.37 43.42
N GLY A 43 46.29 22.48 43.17
CA GLY A 43 45.21 22.95 44.04
C GLY A 43 45.66 23.74 45.26
N LEU A 44 46.94 24.13 45.39
CA LEU A 44 47.40 25.01 46.48
C LEU A 44 46.72 26.39 46.44
N SER A 45 46.44 26.90 45.25
CA SER A 45 45.66 28.12 45.04
C SER A 45 44.53 27.85 44.06
N VAL A 46 43.34 28.35 44.38
CA VAL A 46 42.16 28.28 43.52
C VAL A 46 41.52 29.65 43.40
N ALA A 47 40.95 29.95 42.24
CA ALA A 47 40.13 31.14 42.01
C ALA A 47 38.91 30.75 41.17
N LEU A 48 37.74 31.25 41.55
CA LEU A 48 36.47 31.02 40.86
C LEU A 48 35.83 32.38 40.60
N ASN A 49 35.43 32.66 39.37
CA ASN A 49 34.69 33.88 39.03
C ASN A 49 33.17 33.67 39.13
N ALA A 50 32.40 34.74 38.92
CA ALA A 50 30.94 34.69 38.98
C ALA A 50 30.32 33.89 37.82
N GLU A 51 31.07 33.72 36.72
CA GLU A 51 30.67 33.00 35.53
C GLU A 51 30.97 31.49 35.58
N GLY A 52 31.57 30.98 36.67
CA GLY A 52 31.85 29.54 36.83
C GLY A 52 33.22 29.07 36.34
N LEU A 53 34.06 29.95 35.80
CA LEU A 53 35.43 29.60 35.41
C LEU A 53 36.33 29.35 36.63
N LEU A 54 36.80 28.11 36.78
CA LEU A 54 37.74 27.73 37.85
C LEU A 54 39.19 27.76 37.36
N LEU A 55 40.04 28.47 38.10
CA LEU A 55 41.49 28.44 37.96
C LEU A 55 42.11 27.65 39.11
N VAL A 56 42.99 26.71 38.79
CA VAL A 56 43.71 25.87 39.75
C VAL A 56 45.21 26.02 39.55
N GLY A 57 45.92 26.47 40.57
CA GLY A 57 47.38 26.58 40.55
C GLY A 57 48.07 25.26 40.88
N ASP A 58 49.13 24.96 40.13
CA ASP A 58 50.08 23.89 40.40
C ASP A 58 51.50 24.51 40.39
N PRO A 59 51.95 25.08 41.51
CA PRO A 59 53.13 25.95 41.54
C PRO A 59 54.46 25.22 41.31
N ARG A 60 54.48 23.88 41.33
CA ARG A 60 55.69 23.09 41.03
C ARG A 60 55.49 22.12 39.87
N ASP A 61 54.51 22.37 39.00
CA ASP A 61 54.40 21.68 37.72
C ASP A 61 55.72 21.77 36.94
N ILE A 62 56.11 20.67 36.30
CA ILE A 62 57.38 20.54 35.57
C ILE A 62 57.23 20.34 34.06
N GLN A 63 56.01 20.34 33.51
CA GLN A 63 55.80 20.16 32.06
C GLN A 63 56.51 21.27 31.25
N GLY A 64 56.61 22.47 31.81
CA GLY A 64 57.33 23.61 31.23
C GLY A 64 58.83 23.68 31.55
N GLY A 65 59.36 22.74 32.36
CA GLY A 65 60.71 22.79 32.93
C GLY A 65 60.69 22.79 34.47
N LEU A 66 61.86 22.72 35.11
CA LEU A 66 61.97 22.54 36.57
C LEU A 66 61.21 23.62 37.37
N GLU A 67 60.17 23.20 38.09
CA GLU A 67 59.31 24.04 38.96
C GLU A 67 58.82 25.33 38.28
N THR A 68 58.53 25.24 36.98
CA THR A 68 58.00 26.38 36.22
C THR A 68 56.58 26.75 36.65
N GLY A 69 55.86 25.78 37.21
CA GLY A 69 54.50 25.94 37.68
C GLY A 69 53.50 26.05 36.52
N ALA A 70 52.25 25.74 36.81
CA ALA A 70 51.16 25.82 35.86
C ALA A 70 49.92 26.43 36.52
N VAL A 71 49.05 27.01 35.70
CA VAL A 71 47.68 27.33 36.06
C VAL A 71 46.78 26.58 35.10
N TYR A 72 45.90 25.77 35.66
CA TYR A 72 44.91 25.01 34.94
C TYR A 72 43.58 25.76 34.96
N VAL A 73 42.91 25.79 33.81
CA VAL A 73 41.60 26.41 33.62
C VAL A 73 40.59 25.28 33.43
N TYR A 74 39.56 25.23 34.27
CA TYR A 74 38.49 24.25 34.21
C TYR A 74 37.16 24.95 33.97
N PRO A 75 36.59 24.80 32.77
CA PRO A 75 35.16 24.92 32.53
C PRO A 75 34.37 24.05 33.51
N LEU A 76 33.45 24.68 34.24
CA LEU A 76 32.51 24.01 35.14
C LEU A 76 31.23 23.65 34.40
N VAL A 77 30.33 22.96 35.10
CA VAL A 77 28.99 22.66 34.59
C VAL A 77 28.31 23.95 34.10
N GLY A 78 27.77 23.92 32.88
CA GLY A 78 27.12 25.04 32.20
C GLY A 78 28.02 25.90 31.33
N ASP A 79 29.34 25.73 31.41
CA ASP A 79 30.28 26.46 30.53
C ASP A 79 30.27 25.89 29.10
N PRO A 80 30.47 26.74 28.08
CA PRO A 80 30.56 26.29 26.70
C PRO A 80 31.81 25.41 26.49
N CYS A 81 31.65 24.34 25.73
CA CYS A 81 32.71 23.37 25.48
C CYS A 81 32.72 22.89 24.03
N THR A 82 33.89 22.39 23.59
CA THR A 82 34.06 21.76 22.27
C THR A 82 34.45 20.29 22.34
N ASN A 83 34.84 19.80 23.52
CA ASN A 83 35.13 18.40 23.78
C ASN A 83 35.02 18.09 25.29
N GLY A 84 34.79 16.81 25.62
CA GLY A 84 34.63 16.38 27.01
C GLY A 84 35.84 16.67 27.90
N SER A 85 37.06 16.62 27.35
CA SER A 85 38.29 16.89 28.11
C SER A 85 38.44 18.32 28.61
N THR A 86 37.68 19.27 28.06
CA THR A 86 37.64 20.64 28.57
C THR A 86 36.71 20.79 29.78
N CYS A 87 35.78 19.86 30.00
CA CYS A 87 34.84 19.96 31.11
C CYS A 87 35.40 19.29 32.36
N ALA A 88 35.20 19.91 33.53
CA ALA A 88 35.56 19.28 34.80
C ALA A 88 34.83 17.94 35.03
N SER A 89 33.62 17.78 34.48
CA SER A 89 32.86 16.52 34.47
C SER A 89 33.37 15.50 33.46
N GLY A 90 34.20 15.92 32.50
CA GLY A 90 34.57 15.10 31.34
C GLY A 90 33.49 15.01 30.26
N LEU A 91 32.34 15.68 30.43
CA LEU A 91 31.16 15.55 29.58
C LEU A 91 30.87 16.87 28.88
N CYS A 92 30.92 16.86 27.55
CA CYS A 92 30.56 17.98 26.71
C CYS A 92 29.43 17.53 25.78
N GLU A 93 28.20 17.82 26.16
CA GLU A 93 26.98 17.48 25.43
C GLU A 93 26.25 18.80 25.13
N ASP A 94 25.59 18.91 23.97
CA ASP A 94 24.85 20.12 23.55
C ASP A 94 25.65 21.44 23.61
N THR A 95 26.97 21.33 23.38
CA THR A 95 27.95 22.43 23.40
C THR A 95 28.22 23.07 24.77
N VAL A 96 27.76 22.44 25.86
CA VAL A 96 27.99 22.87 27.24
C VAL A 96 28.49 21.71 28.12
N CYS A 97 29.18 22.05 29.22
CA CYS A 97 29.67 21.06 30.15
C CYS A 97 28.54 20.52 31.04
N CYS A 98 28.29 19.22 30.97
CA CYS A 98 27.15 18.59 31.67
C CYS A 98 27.55 18.02 33.03
N ASP A 99 26.63 18.02 33.99
CA ASP A 99 26.83 17.43 35.32
C ASP A 99 26.86 15.90 35.28
N ILE A 100 25.97 15.31 34.49
CA ILE A 100 25.89 13.88 34.17
C ILE A 100 25.74 13.69 32.66
N SER A 101 25.74 12.44 32.18
CA SER A 101 25.41 12.18 30.78
C SER A 101 23.90 12.15 30.63
N CYS A 102 23.36 12.95 29.71
CA CYS A 102 21.93 13.20 29.60
C CYS A 102 21.21 12.11 28.78
N GLY A 103 21.94 11.20 28.14
CA GLY A 103 21.37 10.18 27.27
C GLY A 103 20.79 10.75 25.96
N PRO A 104 20.28 9.88 25.07
CA PRO A 104 19.75 10.33 23.79
C PRO A 104 18.52 11.23 23.89
N CYS A 105 17.69 11.09 24.94
CA CYS A 105 16.49 11.90 25.18
C CYS A 105 16.69 13.01 26.23
N GLY A 106 17.94 13.40 26.47
CA GLY A 106 18.26 14.52 27.35
C GLY A 106 18.76 15.73 26.60
N ASP A 107 18.59 16.90 27.21
CA ASP A 107 19.14 18.18 26.77
C ASP A 107 19.93 18.80 27.92
N CYS A 108 21.19 19.09 27.66
CA CYS A 108 22.11 19.69 28.62
C CYS A 108 22.17 21.23 28.52
N ASN A 109 21.63 21.81 27.45
CA ASN A 109 21.75 23.24 27.14
C ASN A 109 20.40 23.95 27.17
N VAL A 110 19.68 23.76 28.28
CA VAL A 110 18.41 24.43 28.53
C VAL A 110 18.65 25.80 29.15
N ALA A 111 18.04 26.84 28.59
CA ALA A 111 18.21 28.22 29.06
C ALA A 111 17.86 28.38 30.55
N GLY A 112 18.81 28.86 31.35
CA GLY A 112 18.70 29.02 32.80
C GLY A 112 18.95 27.75 33.62
N LEU A 113 19.24 26.63 32.96
CA LEU A 113 19.62 25.34 33.53
C LEU A 113 20.84 24.76 32.77
N GLU A 114 21.69 25.63 32.22
CA GLU A 114 22.82 25.22 31.40
C GLU A 114 23.73 24.26 32.18
N GLY A 115 24.04 23.11 31.58
CA GLY A 115 24.83 22.04 32.19
C GLY A 115 24.06 21.09 33.09
N GLN A 116 22.77 21.34 33.38
CA GLN A 116 21.93 20.42 34.14
C GLN A 116 21.06 19.60 33.18
N CYS A 117 21.31 18.30 33.10
CA CYS A 117 20.54 17.42 32.22
C CYS A 117 19.03 17.49 32.49
N GLN A 118 18.29 17.94 31.48
CA GLN A 118 16.83 17.91 31.45
C GLN A 118 16.35 16.78 30.54
N ILE A 119 15.19 16.20 30.85
CA ILE A 119 14.53 15.24 29.97
C ILE A 119 13.73 16.02 28.93
N LEU A 120 13.90 15.67 27.65
CA LEU A 120 13.11 16.23 26.55
C LEU A 120 11.63 15.92 26.75
N ALA A 121 10.77 16.81 26.26
CA ALA A 121 9.32 16.60 26.37
C ALA A 121 8.85 15.39 25.56
N ASP A 122 7.67 14.88 25.92
CA ASP A 122 6.99 13.81 25.18
C ASP A 122 6.74 14.23 23.72
N GLY A 123 7.09 13.35 22.78
CA GLY A 123 6.94 13.57 21.34
C GLY A 123 8.07 14.37 20.66
N GLU A 124 9.14 14.73 21.37
CA GLU A 124 10.30 15.43 20.81
C GLU A 124 11.26 14.49 20.07
N GLU A 125 11.84 14.98 18.96
CA GLU A 125 12.88 14.28 18.20
C GLU A 125 14.26 14.51 18.83
N ALA A 126 15.06 13.46 18.95
CA ALA A 126 16.42 13.57 19.49
C ALA A 126 17.48 12.89 18.61
N THR A 127 18.66 13.52 18.51
CA THR A 127 19.75 13.18 17.57
C THR A 127 20.33 11.76 17.77
N GLY A 128 20.03 11.11 18.89
CA GLY A 128 20.42 9.72 19.17
C GLY A 128 19.25 8.73 19.31
N CYS A 129 18.01 9.16 19.08
CA CYS A 129 16.82 8.37 19.38
C CYS A 129 15.93 8.02 18.20
N SER A 130 16.10 8.71 17.07
CA SER A 130 15.40 8.40 15.82
C SER A 130 15.58 6.91 15.44
N PRO A 131 14.50 6.18 15.08
CA PRO A 131 13.17 6.68 14.74
C PRO A 131 12.14 6.79 15.88
N ASN A 132 12.53 6.58 17.13
CA ASN A 132 11.64 6.74 18.28
C ASN A 132 11.65 8.20 18.76
N LEU A 133 10.51 8.65 19.26
CA LEU A 133 10.36 9.93 19.97
C LEU A 133 10.57 9.73 21.47
N CYS A 134 10.95 10.79 22.17
CA CYS A 134 11.12 10.76 23.62
C CYS A 134 9.76 10.73 24.34
N ASP A 135 9.68 10.09 25.52
CA ASP A 135 8.42 9.91 26.28
C ASP A 135 8.22 10.93 27.41
N GLY A 136 9.18 11.85 27.61
CA GLY A 136 9.15 12.81 28.71
C GLY A 136 9.41 12.24 30.10
N THR A 137 9.77 10.96 30.23
CA THR A 137 9.97 10.31 31.54
C THR A 137 11.40 9.84 31.78
N THR A 138 12.11 9.45 30.73
CA THR A 138 13.51 9.00 30.85
C THR A 138 14.44 9.62 29.81
N ALA A 139 15.73 9.61 30.13
CA ALA A 139 16.82 10.01 29.23
C ALA A 139 17.13 8.97 28.15
N GLU A 140 16.57 7.76 28.27
CA GLU A 140 16.78 6.64 27.36
C GLU A 140 15.72 6.63 26.26
N CYS A 141 16.00 5.94 25.17
CA CYS A 141 15.04 5.78 24.10
C CYS A 141 13.92 4.79 24.48
N PRO A 142 12.66 5.24 24.57
CA PRO A 142 11.54 4.34 24.80
C PRO A 142 11.30 3.47 23.55
N ALA A 143 10.66 2.31 23.77
CA ALA A 143 10.04 1.54 22.70
C ALA A 143 8.68 2.17 22.36
N CYS A 144 8.30 2.15 21.08
CA CYS A 144 6.99 2.67 20.69
C CYS A 144 5.86 1.79 21.24
N VAL A 145 4.73 2.41 21.57
CA VAL A 145 3.48 1.78 21.95
C VAL A 145 2.45 1.97 20.83
N ASP A 146 2.45 3.14 20.19
CA ASP A 146 1.62 3.45 19.04
C ASP A 146 2.36 4.34 18.00
N GLU A 147 1.66 4.72 16.93
CA GLU A 147 2.24 5.50 15.84
C GLU A 147 2.70 6.92 16.25
N MET A 148 2.18 7.48 17.34
CA MET A 148 2.59 8.81 17.82
C MET A 148 3.95 8.80 18.52
N ASP A 149 4.48 7.64 18.88
CA ASP A 149 5.83 7.47 19.46
C ASP A 149 6.93 7.39 18.40
N CYS A 150 6.55 7.39 17.12
CA CYS A 150 7.47 7.29 15.99
C CYS A 150 7.58 8.63 15.27
N VAL A 151 8.79 8.95 14.81
CA VAL A 151 8.99 10.10 13.92
C VAL A 151 8.14 9.96 12.65
N ALA A 152 7.80 11.09 12.03
CA ALA A 152 7.00 11.09 10.81
C ALA A 152 7.62 10.17 9.73
N GLY A 153 6.76 9.40 9.05
CA GLY A 153 7.21 8.42 8.05
C GLY A 153 7.48 7.02 8.60
N HIS A 154 7.26 6.78 9.90
CA HIS A 154 7.40 5.48 10.54
C HIS A 154 6.08 5.06 11.22
N PHE A 155 5.96 3.77 11.51
CA PHE A 155 4.86 3.20 12.29
C PHE A 155 5.40 2.27 13.36
N CYS A 156 4.65 2.10 14.44
CA CYS A 156 5.04 1.17 15.49
C CYS A 156 4.65 -0.26 15.13
N ASP A 157 5.63 -1.17 15.14
CA ASP A 157 5.42 -2.61 15.06
C ASP A 157 6.14 -3.30 16.22
N ALA A 158 5.37 -3.90 17.13
CA ALA A 158 5.88 -4.66 18.27
C ALA A 158 7.00 -3.96 19.07
N GLY A 159 6.88 -2.65 19.31
CA GLY A 159 7.87 -1.86 20.07
C GLY A 159 9.00 -1.27 19.24
N THR A 160 8.99 -1.45 17.92
CA THR A 160 9.99 -0.90 16.99
C THR A 160 9.32 0.04 15.99
N CYS A 161 9.82 1.26 15.86
CA CYS A 161 9.42 2.15 14.78
C CYS A 161 10.04 1.69 13.46
N LEU A 162 9.21 1.18 12.55
CA LEU A 162 9.59 0.75 11.21
C LEU A 162 9.17 1.79 10.16
N PRO A 163 9.91 1.95 9.05
CA PRO A 163 9.51 2.86 7.98
C PRO A 163 8.15 2.49 7.38
N LEU A 164 7.31 3.48 7.09
CA LEU A 164 6.09 3.29 6.30
C LEU A 164 6.45 2.78 4.90
N PHE A 165 5.56 1.96 4.36
CA PHE A 165 5.72 1.35 3.05
C PHE A 165 5.62 2.38 1.93
N VAL A 166 6.52 2.26 0.96
CA VAL A 166 6.52 3.13 -0.22
C VAL A 166 5.49 2.66 -1.25
N ASN A 167 5.14 3.53 -2.19
CA ASN A 167 4.20 3.18 -3.25
C ASN A 167 4.69 1.93 -4.02
N GLY A 168 3.82 0.94 -4.13
CA GLY A 168 4.07 -0.33 -4.84
C GLY A 168 4.47 -1.49 -3.93
N GLU A 169 4.66 -1.26 -2.63
CA GLU A 169 4.77 -2.33 -1.64
C GLU A 169 3.39 -2.89 -1.27
N ALA A 170 3.37 -4.18 -0.92
CA ALA A 170 2.12 -4.84 -0.54
C ALA A 170 1.65 -4.34 0.83
N CYS A 171 0.33 -4.14 0.95
CA CYS A 171 -0.28 -3.64 2.18
C CYS A 171 -1.62 -4.34 2.44
N THR A 172 -2.00 -4.34 3.72
CA THR A 172 -3.34 -4.75 4.18
C THR A 172 -4.07 -3.60 4.88
N GLU A 173 -3.34 -2.59 5.33
CA GLU A 173 -3.83 -1.44 6.09
C GLU A 173 -3.32 -0.15 5.45
N ALA A 174 -4.21 0.83 5.28
CA ALA A 174 -3.87 2.10 4.65
C ALA A 174 -2.84 2.91 5.46
N GLY A 175 -2.90 2.83 6.79
CA GLY A 175 -1.98 3.51 7.70
C GLY A 175 -0.54 2.98 7.67
N ARG A 176 -0.27 1.87 6.95
CA ARG A 176 1.09 1.35 6.76
C ARG A 176 1.77 1.94 5.53
N CYS A 177 1.05 2.65 4.68
CA CYS A 177 1.57 3.27 3.48
C CYS A 177 1.97 4.72 3.75
N LEU A 178 3.08 5.18 3.16
CA LEU A 178 3.50 6.59 3.23
C LEU A 178 2.45 7.53 2.63
N SER A 179 1.70 7.05 1.64
CA SER A 179 0.57 7.77 1.04
C SER A 179 -0.70 7.76 1.92
N GLY A 180 -0.75 6.92 2.95
CA GLY A 180 -1.96 6.65 3.74
C GLY A 180 -3.03 5.88 2.96
N LEU A 181 -2.68 5.24 1.83
CA LEU A 181 -3.64 4.61 0.91
C LEU A 181 -3.18 3.20 0.55
N CYS A 182 -3.99 2.20 0.93
CA CYS A 182 -3.81 0.82 0.51
C CYS A 182 -4.92 0.43 -0.47
N VAL A 183 -4.57 0.31 -1.76
CA VAL A 183 -5.52 0.12 -2.86
C VAL A 183 -5.09 -1.10 -3.67
N ASP A 184 -6.03 -2.01 -3.94
CA ASP A 184 -5.77 -3.27 -4.65
C ASP A 184 -4.66 -4.13 -4.01
N GLY A 185 -4.45 -3.98 -2.69
CA GLY A 185 -3.42 -4.70 -1.93
C GLY A 185 -2.02 -4.09 -2.00
N PHE A 186 -1.87 -2.89 -2.58
CA PHE A 186 -0.59 -2.19 -2.68
C PHE A 186 -0.70 -0.72 -2.24
N CYS A 187 0.39 -0.20 -1.68
CA CYS A 187 0.47 1.20 -1.29
C CYS A 187 0.40 2.08 -2.53
N CYS A 188 -0.61 2.95 -2.59
CA CYS A 188 -0.98 3.65 -3.80
C CYS A 188 -0.78 5.15 -3.69
N ASN A 189 -0.37 5.79 -4.79
CA ASN A 189 -0.22 7.24 -4.85
C ASN A 189 -1.56 8.01 -4.83
N SER A 190 -2.70 7.34 -5.00
CA SER A 190 -4.05 7.92 -4.91
C SER A 190 -5.10 6.85 -4.59
N SER A 191 -6.35 7.26 -4.33
CA SER A 191 -7.45 6.38 -3.91
C SER A 191 -8.03 5.52 -5.04
N CYS A 192 -7.69 5.77 -6.31
CA CYS A 192 -8.25 5.10 -7.49
C CYS A 192 -9.78 4.95 -7.43
N GLU A 193 -10.47 6.09 -7.36
CA GLU A 193 -11.92 6.18 -7.15
C GLU A 193 -12.74 5.73 -8.35
N GLU A 194 -12.12 5.68 -9.54
CA GLU A 194 -12.80 5.31 -10.78
C GLU A 194 -12.86 3.79 -10.97
N GLN A 195 -13.87 3.34 -11.71
CA GLN A 195 -14.18 1.92 -11.89
C GLN A 195 -13.04 1.12 -12.52
N CYS A 196 -12.34 1.72 -13.47
CA CYS A 196 -11.27 1.07 -14.25
C CYS A 196 -9.87 1.51 -13.83
N GLN A 197 -9.71 2.05 -12.63
CA GLN A 197 -8.40 2.35 -12.07
C GLN A 197 -7.92 1.24 -11.16
N ALA A 198 -6.61 1.00 -11.13
CA ALA A 198 -6.01 0.06 -10.20
C ALA A 198 -4.57 0.44 -9.84
N CYS A 199 -4.09 -0.13 -8.72
CA CYS A 199 -2.75 0.10 -8.19
C CYS A 199 -1.83 -1.12 -8.15
N ASP A 200 -2.37 -2.29 -8.49
CA ASP A 200 -1.70 -3.58 -8.62
C ASP A 200 -1.29 -3.91 -10.07
N VAL A 201 -1.27 -2.89 -10.95
CA VAL A 201 -0.91 -3.05 -12.36
C VAL A 201 0.58 -3.36 -12.49
N THR A 202 0.90 -4.49 -13.12
CA THR A 202 2.30 -4.90 -13.36
C THR A 202 3.03 -3.84 -14.20
N GLY A 203 4.18 -3.38 -13.71
CA GLY A 203 4.94 -2.29 -14.32
C GLY A 203 4.50 -0.88 -13.92
N SER A 204 3.45 -0.75 -13.11
CA SER A 204 2.98 0.51 -12.52
C SER A 204 2.50 0.33 -11.07
N LEU A 205 3.07 -0.66 -10.36
CA LEU A 205 2.73 -0.95 -8.96
C LEU A 205 2.84 0.32 -8.10
N GLY A 206 1.78 0.59 -7.35
CA GLY A 206 1.68 1.77 -6.49
C GLY A 206 1.36 3.08 -7.20
N THR A 207 1.22 3.05 -8.53
CA THR A 207 0.72 4.19 -9.31
C THR A 207 -0.67 3.85 -9.82
N CYS A 208 -1.65 4.66 -9.41
CA CYS A 208 -3.01 4.54 -9.88
C CYS A 208 -3.07 4.76 -11.38
N THR A 209 -3.44 3.71 -12.12
CA THR A 209 -3.45 3.71 -13.58
C THR A 209 -4.74 3.09 -14.09
N ASN A 210 -5.14 3.49 -15.31
CA ASN A 210 -6.31 2.91 -15.96
C ASN A 210 -5.94 1.52 -16.51
N VAL A 211 -6.75 0.52 -16.19
CA VAL A 211 -6.51 -0.88 -16.58
C VAL A 211 -7.16 -1.24 -17.90
N THR A 212 -6.78 -2.41 -18.41
CA THR A 212 -7.45 -3.08 -19.52
C THR A 212 -8.05 -4.39 -19.04
N GLY A 213 -9.27 -4.72 -19.48
CA GLY A 213 -9.99 -5.93 -19.07
C GLY A 213 -11.01 -5.66 -17.96
N ALA A 214 -11.11 -6.57 -16.99
CA ALA A 214 -12.05 -6.42 -15.88
C ALA A 214 -11.56 -5.37 -14.86
N PRO A 215 -12.46 -4.66 -14.16
CA PRO A 215 -12.13 -3.85 -13.00
C PRO A 215 -11.38 -4.67 -11.93
N HIS A 216 -10.37 -4.07 -11.30
CA HIS A 216 -9.61 -4.72 -10.24
C HIS A 216 -10.25 -4.52 -8.86
N GLY A 217 -9.90 -5.41 -7.92
CA GLY A 217 -10.35 -5.35 -6.54
C GLY A 217 -11.85 -5.61 -6.37
N ASN A 218 -12.49 -4.84 -5.49
CA ASN A 218 -13.93 -4.95 -5.20
C ASN A 218 -14.78 -3.96 -6.02
N ARG A 219 -14.23 -3.36 -7.08
CA ARG A 219 -14.97 -2.41 -7.92
C ARG A 219 -16.11 -3.10 -8.65
N THR A 220 -17.18 -2.35 -8.91
CA THR A 220 -18.36 -2.88 -9.61
C THR A 220 -17.95 -3.46 -10.97
N PRO A 221 -18.25 -4.74 -11.25
CA PRO A 221 -17.93 -5.35 -12.53
C PRO A 221 -18.55 -4.57 -13.70
N CYS A 222 -17.92 -4.67 -14.86
CA CYS A 222 -18.49 -4.12 -16.07
C CYS A 222 -19.82 -4.83 -16.43
N SER A 223 -20.64 -4.14 -17.22
CA SER A 223 -21.90 -4.72 -17.71
C SER A 223 -21.61 -5.82 -18.72
N GLY A 224 -22.20 -6.99 -18.47
CA GLY A 224 -22.11 -8.17 -19.34
C GLY A 224 -22.60 -7.93 -20.78
N PRO A 225 -22.38 -8.91 -21.68
CA PRO A 225 -22.82 -8.82 -23.06
C PRO A 225 -24.35 -8.70 -23.15
N THR A 226 -24.82 -7.97 -24.15
CA THR A 226 -26.25 -7.76 -24.40
C THR A 226 -26.54 -7.93 -25.89
N CYS A 227 -27.77 -8.29 -26.23
CA CYS A 227 -28.20 -8.29 -27.62
C CYS A 227 -29.53 -7.53 -27.72
N SER A 228 -29.57 -6.49 -28.53
CA SER A 228 -30.80 -5.74 -28.79
C SER A 228 -30.79 -5.18 -30.20
N GLU A 229 -31.98 -5.07 -30.81
CA GLU A 229 -32.16 -4.60 -32.19
C GLU A 229 -31.29 -5.37 -33.20
N ASP A 230 -31.15 -6.69 -33.00
CA ASP A 230 -30.33 -7.61 -33.81
C ASP A 230 -28.85 -7.22 -33.92
N VAL A 231 -28.35 -6.58 -32.87
CA VAL A 231 -26.95 -6.24 -32.70
C VAL A 231 -26.50 -6.79 -31.34
N ALA A 232 -25.49 -7.66 -31.38
CA ALA A 232 -24.81 -8.11 -30.17
C ALA A 232 -23.73 -7.11 -29.77
N TYR A 233 -23.72 -6.79 -28.48
CA TYR A 233 -22.73 -5.97 -27.82
C TYR A 233 -21.93 -6.85 -26.89
N ASP A 234 -20.63 -6.86 -27.10
CA ASP A 234 -19.72 -7.63 -26.26
C ASP A 234 -19.68 -7.03 -24.84
N ASP A 235 -18.99 -7.75 -23.94
CA ASP A 235 -18.82 -7.30 -22.56
C ASP A 235 -18.21 -5.89 -22.51
N TYR A 236 -18.71 -5.07 -21.59
CA TYR A 236 -18.03 -3.82 -21.30
C TYR A 236 -16.69 -4.17 -20.64
N GLN A 237 -15.62 -3.51 -21.04
CA GLN A 237 -14.30 -3.74 -20.45
C GLN A 237 -13.60 -2.42 -20.24
N CYS A 238 -12.71 -2.38 -19.26
CA CYS A 238 -11.74 -1.31 -19.15
C CYS A 238 -10.84 -1.35 -20.39
N ALA A 239 -10.65 -0.20 -21.03
CA ALA A 239 -9.81 -0.05 -22.22
C ALA A 239 -8.84 1.12 -22.06
N GLY A 240 -8.29 1.30 -20.85
CA GLY A 240 -7.47 2.47 -20.51
C GLY A 240 -8.27 3.74 -20.22
N ALA A 241 -9.60 3.65 -20.13
CA ALA A 241 -10.51 4.71 -19.70
C ALA A 241 -10.81 4.63 -18.19
N LEU A 242 -11.48 5.65 -17.64
CA LEU A 242 -11.88 5.70 -16.22
C LEU A 242 -13.06 4.77 -15.91
N THR A 243 -13.95 4.56 -16.87
CA THR A 243 -15.13 3.69 -16.76
C THR A 243 -15.08 2.61 -17.83
N CYS A 244 -15.85 1.53 -17.64
CA CYS A 244 -15.92 0.50 -18.66
C CYS A 244 -16.49 1.05 -19.96
N GLU A 245 -15.90 0.66 -21.09
CA GLU A 245 -16.34 1.05 -22.42
C GLU A 245 -16.75 -0.18 -23.22
N ARG A 246 -17.67 0.02 -24.16
CA ARG A 246 -18.14 -1.02 -25.06
C ARG A 246 -17.06 -1.29 -26.11
N GLN A 247 -16.60 -2.54 -26.20
CA GLN A 247 -15.45 -2.88 -27.05
C GLN A 247 -15.84 -3.06 -28.53
N THR A 248 -16.90 -3.82 -28.79
CA THR A 248 -17.25 -4.23 -30.16
C THR A 248 -18.75 -4.40 -30.33
N ILE A 249 -19.18 -4.20 -31.58
CA ILE A 249 -20.57 -4.28 -32.02
C ILE A 249 -20.61 -5.31 -33.14
N THR A 250 -21.38 -6.38 -32.96
CA THR A 250 -21.53 -7.46 -33.93
C THR A 250 -22.96 -7.47 -34.46
N PRO A 251 -23.19 -7.07 -35.72
CA PRO A 251 -24.49 -7.25 -36.36
C PRO A 251 -24.84 -8.74 -36.45
N CYS A 252 -26.07 -9.11 -36.09
CA CYS A 252 -26.47 -10.52 -36.04
C CYS A 252 -26.88 -11.12 -37.38
N SER A 253 -27.02 -10.29 -38.43
CA SER A 253 -27.35 -10.74 -39.78
C SER A 253 -26.52 -11.96 -40.18
N PRO A 254 -27.15 -13.08 -40.58
CA PRO A 254 -28.57 -13.20 -40.98
C PRO A 254 -29.57 -13.55 -39.86
N PHE A 255 -29.10 -13.73 -38.62
CA PHE A 255 -29.89 -14.17 -37.47
C PHE A 255 -30.41 -13.02 -36.63
N THR A 256 -31.46 -13.26 -35.85
CA THR A 256 -31.89 -12.33 -34.81
C THR A 256 -31.07 -12.50 -33.53
N CYS A 257 -31.27 -11.59 -32.58
CA CYS A 257 -30.71 -11.73 -31.24
C CYS A 257 -31.13 -13.04 -30.52
N GLY A 258 -30.16 -13.61 -29.80
CA GLY A 258 -30.36 -14.54 -28.69
C GLY A 258 -30.57 -13.79 -27.37
N ASP A 259 -30.21 -14.39 -26.25
CA ASP A 259 -30.36 -13.75 -24.93
C ASP A 259 -29.30 -12.64 -24.71
N THR A 260 -28.03 -12.94 -24.98
CA THR A 260 -26.91 -11.99 -24.80
C THR A 260 -25.97 -11.93 -26.00
N SER A 261 -26.20 -12.74 -27.03
CA SER A 261 -25.37 -12.81 -28.24
C SER A 261 -26.25 -13.03 -29.47
N CYS A 262 -25.67 -12.86 -30.67
CA CYS A 262 -26.33 -13.31 -31.89
C CYS A 262 -26.60 -14.81 -31.83
N ARG A 263 -27.74 -15.23 -32.39
CA ARG A 263 -27.94 -16.65 -32.67
C ARG A 263 -27.00 -17.05 -33.80
N ILE A 264 -26.55 -18.30 -33.74
CA ILE A 264 -25.76 -18.93 -34.82
C ILE A 264 -26.54 -20.04 -35.51
N GLU A 265 -27.70 -20.40 -34.96
CA GLU A 265 -28.61 -21.41 -35.47
C GLU A 265 -30.06 -20.96 -35.26
N CYS A 266 -30.94 -21.39 -36.15
CA CYS A 266 -32.38 -21.15 -36.10
C CYS A 266 -33.15 -22.47 -35.97
N ALA A 267 -34.24 -22.43 -35.20
CA ALA A 267 -35.26 -23.46 -35.10
C ALA A 267 -36.58 -23.04 -35.78
N SER A 268 -36.73 -21.75 -36.10
CA SER A 268 -37.90 -21.20 -36.80
C SER A 268 -37.57 -19.87 -37.48
N ASN A 269 -38.43 -19.43 -38.40
CA ASN A 269 -38.24 -18.18 -39.14
C ASN A 269 -38.19 -16.93 -38.25
N SER A 270 -38.76 -16.96 -37.03
CA SER A 270 -38.67 -15.82 -36.10
C SER A 270 -37.27 -15.59 -35.52
N GLN A 271 -36.34 -16.51 -35.77
CA GLN A 271 -34.94 -16.40 -35.36
C GLN A 271 -34.01 -15.94 -36.51
N CYS A 272 -34.58 -15.63 -37.67
CA CYS A 272 -33.91 -15.06 -38.82
C CYS A 272 -34.36 -13.61 -39.01
N GLN A 273 -33.46 -12.73 -39.43
CA GLN A 273 -33.82 -11.34 -39.72
C GLN A 273 -34.77 -11.26 -40.93
N GLU A 274 -35.42 -10.10 -41.11
CA GLU A 274 -36.30 -9.86 -42.25
C GLU A 274 -35.59 -10.15 -43.59
N GLY A 275 -36.23 -10.93 -44.45
CA GLY A 275 -35.66 -11.40 -45.72
C GLY A 275 -34.84 -12.70 -45.63
N PHE A 276 -34.68 -13.27 -44.43
CA PHE A 276 -34.05 -14.58 -44.22
C PHE A 276 -35.05 -15.60 -43.68
N PHE A 277 -34.84 -16.85 -44.06
CA PHE A 277 -35.71 -17.97 -43.74
C PHE A 277 -34.92 -19.11 -43.10
N CYS A 278 -35.51 -19.77 -42.10
CA CYS A 278 -34.82 -20.80 -41.33
C CYS A 278 -34.90 -22.16 -42.01
N ARG A 279 -33.74 -22.72 -42.36
CA ARG A 279 -33.63 -24.12 -42.77
C ARG A 279 -33.47 -25.00 -41.53
N ILE A 280 -34.58 -25.60 -41.08
CA ILE A 280 -34.64 -26.36 -39.82
C ILE A 280 -33.63 -27.53 -39.78
N GLU A 281 -33.28 -28.10 -40.93
CA GLU A 281 -32.34 -29.23 -41.01
C GLU A 281 -30.88 -28.85 -40.71
N THR A 282 -30.46 -27.64 -41.11
CA THR A 282 -29.08 -27.15 -40.95
C THR A 282 -28.96 -26.09 -39.87
N GLY A 283 -30.07 -25.49 -39.45
CA GLY A 283 -30.11 -24.35 -38.54
C GLY A 283 -29.70 -23.04 -39.19
N GLU A 284 -29.59 -22.96 -40.52
CA GLU A 284 -29.08 -21.77 -41.22
C GLU A 284 -30.21 -20.81 -41.64
N CYS A 285 -29.96 -19.50 -41.55
CA CYS A 285 -30.82 -18.46 -42.10
C CYS A 285 -30.37 -18.09 -43.53
N LEU A 286 -31.22 -18.34 -44.53
CA LEU A 286 -30.89 -18.20 -45.96
C LEU A 286 -31.83 -17.21 -46.67
N THR A 287 -31.33 -16.52 -47.71
CA THR A 287 -32.08 -15.47 -48.46
C THR A 287 -32.90 -15.99 -49.65
N THR A 288 -32.72 -17.24 -50.08
CA THR A 288 -33.11 -17.65 -51.45
C THR A 288 -33.83 -18.98 -51.60
N ASP A 289 -34.07 -19.75 -50.54
CA ASP A 289 -34.70 -21.07 -50.69
C ASP A 289 -36.20 -21.02 -50.40
N THR A 290 -36.97 -21.65 -51.28
CA THR A 290 -38.37 -22.05 -51.06
C THR A 290 -38.41 -23.10 -49.96
N LEU A 291 -38.90 -22.74 -48.78
CA LEU A 291 -38.95 -23.64 -47.62
C LEU A 291 -40.16 -24.58 -47.68
N CYS A 292 -39.95 -25.83 -47.27
CA CYS A 292 -41.02 -26.79 -47.04
C CYS A 292 -41.37 -26.91 -45.55
N ASP A 293 -42.62 -26.63 -45.19
CA ASP A 293 -43.20 -26.86 -43.86
C ASP A 293 -44.41 -27.79 -43.98
N GLY A 294 -44.17 -29.11 -43.85
CA GLY A 294 -45.22 -30.12 -44.00
C GLY A 294 -45.76 -30.20 -45.44
N SER A 295 -46.95 -29.65 -45.69
CA SER A 295 -47.54 -29.48 -47.03
C SER A 295 -47.42 -28.07 -47.58
N THR A 296 -46.80 -27.13 -46.88
CA THR A 296 -46.77 -25.74 -47.30
C THR A 296 -45.40 -25.35 -47.80
N LEU A 297 -45.30 -25.01 -49.08
CA LEU A 297 -44.17 -24.26 -49.62
C LEU A 297 -44.29 -22.79 -49.20
N ARG A 298 -43.19 -22.22 -48.74
CA ARG A 298 -43.08 -20.78 -48.45
C ARG A 298 -42.06 -20.18 -49.40
N PHE A 299 -42.50 -19.24 -50.22
CA PHE A 299 -41.66 -18.58 -51.20
C PHE A 299 -40.96 -17.35 -50.62
N PRO A 300 -39.85 -16.91 -51.24
CA PRO A 300 -39.10 -15.72 -50.81
C PRO A 300 -39.91 -14.41 -50.77
N ASP A 301 -41.04 -14.33 -51.48
CA ASP A 301 -41.93 -13.15 -51.50
C ASP A 301 -42.99 -13.16 -50.38
N GLY A 302 -42.90 -14.10 -49.43
CA GLY A 302 -43.85 -14.27 -48.34
C GLY A 302 -45.15 -14.97 -48.74
N THR A 303 -45.31 -15.34 -50.01
CA THR A 303 -46.45 -16.14 -50.43
C THR A 303 -46.28 -17.59 -49.99
N THR A 304 -47.41 -18.25 -49.72
CA THR A 304 -47.44 -19.66 -49.39
C THR A 304 -48.18 -20.43 -50.47
N GLN A 305 -47.70 -21.63 -50.78
CA GLN A 305 -48.40 -22.60 -51.61
C GLN A 305 -48.65 -23.86 -50.80
N ASP A 306 -49.93 -24.16 -50.60
CA ASP A 306 -50.34 -25.44 -50.04
C ASP A 306 -50.29 -26.52 -51.13
N CYS A 307 -49.50 -27.56 -50.88
CA CYS A 307 -49.37 -28.76 -51.69
C CYS A 307 -50.55 -29.73 -51.48
N GLY A 308 -51.51 -29.38 -50.62
CA GLY A 308 -52.77 -30.09 -50.42
C GLY A 308 -52.56 -31.45 -49.77
N ALA A 309 -52.86 -32.52 -50.51
CA ALA A 309 -52.74 -33.90 -50.03
C ALA A 309 -51.28 -34.39 -49.90
N TYR A 310 -50.34 -33.66 -50.49
CA TYR A 310 -48.94 -34.04 -50.59
C TYR A 310 -48.06 -33.13 -49.74
N ARG A 311 -46.93 -33.65 -49.27
CA ARG A 311 -45.90 -32.82 -48.66
C ARG A 311 -45.10 -32.06 -49.72
N CYS A 312 -44.47 -30.99 -49.33
CA CYS A 312 -43.45 -30.33 -50.13
C CYS A 312 -42.09 -31.04 -49.98
N SER A 313 -41.15 -30.72 -50.86
CA SER A 313 -39.77 -31.17 -50.84
C SER A 313 -38.83 -30.03 -50.45
N ASP A 314 -37.65 -30.37 -49.92
CA ASP A 314 -36.61 -29.39 -49.58
C ASP A 314 -35.95 -28.75 -50.80
N ALA A 315 -36.31 -29.20 -52.01
CA ALA A 315 -35.97 -28.56 -53.29
C ALA A 315 -36.97 -27.46 -53.68
N GLY A 316 -37.96 -27.16 -52.84
CA GLY A 316 -38.92 -26.09 -53.08
C GLY A 316 -40.08 -26.45 -54.02
N GLU A 317 -40.39 -27.73 -54.15
CA GLU A 317 -41.45 -28.25 -55.02
C GLU A 317 -42.47 -29.09 -54.25
N CYS A 318 -43.75 -29.02 -54.64
CA CYS A 318 -44.78 -29.92 -54.12
C CYS A 318 -44.66 -31.31 -54.77
N TYR A 319 -44.67 -32.37 -53.96
CA TYR A 319 -44.73 -33.72 -54.53
C TYR A 319 -46.07 -33.94 -55.26
N ALA A 320 -46.00 -34.59 -56.42
CA ALA A 320 -47.18 -34.92 -57.22
C ALA A 320 -47.57 -36.41 -57.14
N SER A 321 -46.77 -37.24 -56.48
CA SER A 321 -47.01 -38.69 -56.35
C SER A 321 -46.33 -39.29 -55.12
N CYS A 322 -46.89 -40.39 -54.58
CA CYS A 322 -46.29 -41.10 -53.46
C CYS A 322 -45.32 -42.16 -53.98
N THR A 323 -44.03 -41.86 -53.99
CA THR A 323 -42.98 -42.87 -54.11
C THR A 323 -42.50 -43.30 -52.72
N SER A 324 -41.99 -44.53 -52.63
CA SER A 324 -41.54 -45.16 -51.38
C SER A 324 -40.68 -44.20 -50.53
N GLY A 325 -41.24 -43.67 -49.45
CA GLY A 325 -40.55 -42.76 -48.51
C GLY A 325 -41.14 -41.34 -48.43
N VAL A 326 -42.01 -40.94 -49.36
CA VAL A 326 -42.65 -39.60 -49.34
C VAL A 326 -43.94 -39.64 -48.50
N PRO A 327 -44.03 -38.93 -47.36
CA PRO A 327 -45.24 -38.92 -46.53
C PRO A 327 -46.32 -38.06 -47.18
N CYS A 328 -47.59 -38.47 -47.04
CA CYS A 328 -48.72 -37.60 -47.30
C CYS A 328 -48.84 -36.51 -46.23
N SER A 329 -49.59 -35.45 -46.52
CA SER A 329 -49.94 -34.46 -45.49
C SER A 329 -50.84 -35.09 -44.42
N ASP A 330 -50.90 -34.49 -43.23
CA ASP A 330 -51.68 -35.02 -42.11
C ASP A 330 -53.15 -35.23 -42.51
N GLY A 331 -53.69 -36.44 -42.25
CA GLY A 331 -55.05 -36.84 -42.66
C GLY A 331 -55.14 -37.59 -44.00
N TYR A 332 -54.02 -37.81 -44.68
CA TYR A 332 -53.94 -38.55 -45.94
C TYR A 332 -53.01 -39.77 -45.81
N ALA A 333 -53.31 -40.88 -46.51
CA ALA A 333 -52.49 -42.10 -46.49
C ALA A 333 -52.20 -42.66 -47.89
N ALA A 334 -51.06 -43.33 -48.05
CA ALA A 334 -50.50 -43.67 -49.35
C ALA A 334 -50.54 -45.18 -49.68
N PRO A 335 -51.41 -45.61 -50.61
CA PRO A 335 -51.20 -46.84 -51.35
C PRO A 335 -50.91 -46.59 -52.84
N ARG A 336 -50.44 -45.37 -53.19
CA ARG A 336 -49.84 -44.86 -54.47
C ARG A 336 -50.19 -43.39 -54.73
N GLN A 337 -51.26 -42.88 -54.11
CA GLN A 337 -51.70 -41.48 -54.13
C GLN A 337 -52.24 -41.12 -52.75
N CYS A 338 -52.11 -39.86 -52.34
CA CYS A 338 -52.60 -39.39 -51.04
C CYS A 338 -54.13 -39.22 -51.10
N LEU A 339 -54.84 -40.13 -50.43
CA LEU A 339 -56.30 -40.11 -50.34
C LEU A 339 -56.71 -39.66 -48.94
N HIS A 340 -57.71 -38.79 -48.87
CA HIS A 340 -58.24 -38.26 -47.62
C HIS A 340 -58.85 -39.40 -46.81
N PHE A 341 -58.32 -39.67 -45.62
CA PHE A 341 -58.95 -40.60 -44.67
C PHE A 341 -59.77 -39.79 -43.68
N PRO A 342 -61.12 -39.85 -43.72
CA PRO A 342 -61.93 -39.22 -42.68
C PRO A 342 -61.56 -39.87 -41.34
N THR A 343 -61.24 -39.06 -40.33
CA THR A 343 -61.09 -39.56 -38.96
C THR A 343 -62.40 -40.26 -38.56
N PRO A 344 -62.34 -41.49 -38.00
CA PRO A 344 -63.54 -42.14 -37.51
C PRO A 344 -64.12 -41.25 -36.41
N LYS A 345 -65.35 -40.76 -36.61
CA LYS A 345 -66.12 -40.17 -35.51
C LYS A 345 -66.29 -41.26 -34.47
N ILE A 346 -65.57 -41.16 -33.35
CA ILE A 346 -65.87 -41.93 -32.15
C ILE A 346 -67.25 -41.44 -31.70
N ALA A 347 -68.26 -42.29 -31.87
CA ALA A 347 -69.57 -42.14 -31.26
C ALA A 347 -69.51 -42.55 -29.79
#